data_AF-A0A951PFA9-F1
#
_entry.id   AF-A0A951PFA9-F1
#
_cell.length_a   1.000
_cell.length_b   1.000
_cell.length_c   1.000
_cell.angle_alpha   90.00
_cell.angle_beta   90.00
_cell.angle_gamma   90.00
#
_symmetry.space_group_name_H-M   'P 1'
#
loop_
_entity.id
_entity.type
_entity.pdbx_description
1 polymer ?
#
loop_
_entity_poly.entity_id
_entity_poly.type
_entity_poly.pdbx_seq_one_letter_code
_entity_poly.pdbx_strand_id
1 'polypeptide(L)'
;MNFSVIKFSSEDCGLCHKMAFYDQKVAEELGLKFVDVKMQDTATYRKYRKILLAQYPDKAEMGWPTYLICKNPEGEFEVIGEVKGAHPKAEFRSRLQKYLA
;
A
#
# COMPACT_ATOMS: atom_id res chain seq x y z
N MET A 1 8.33 -4.88 16.11
CA MET A 1 8.36 -4.00 14.93
C MET A 1 7.21 -4.41 14.03
N ASN A 2 6.31 -3.51 13.67
CA ASN A 2 5.15 -3.86 12.85
C ASN A 2 5.30 -3.27 11.45
N PHE A 3 5.31 -4.13 10.45
CA PHE A 3 5.32 -3.75 9.04
C PHE A 3 3.89 -3.74 8.52
N SER A 4 3.56 -2.72 7.73
CA SER A 4 2.27 -2.60 7.06
C SER A 4 2.47 -2.41 5.56
N VAL A 5 1.55 -2.96 4.78
CA VAL A 5 1.38 -2.59 3.37
C VAL A 5 0.17 -1.67 3.29
N ILE A 6 0.40 -0.44 2.87
CA ILE A 6 -0.63 0.58 2.74
C ILE A 6 -0.95 0.73 1.25
N LYS A 7 -2.11 0.25 0.84
CA LYS A 7 -2.60 0.39 -0.54
C LYS A 7 -3.35 1.71 -0.67
N PHE A 8 -2.84 2.61 -1.51
CA PHE A 8 -3.57 3.78 -1.98
C PHE A 8 -4.25 3.46 -3.30
N SER A 9 -5.56 3.68 -3.37
CA SER A 9 -6.38 3.45 -4.56
C SER A 9 -7.49 4.48 -4.72
N SER A 10 -8.04 4.58 -5.93
CA SER A 10 -9.25 5.37 -6.21
C SER A 10 -10.44 4.43 -6.37
N GLU A 11 -11.64 4.86 -5.95
CA GLU A 11 -12.89 4.13 -6.22
C GLU A 11 -13.20 4.02 -7.72
N ASP A 12 -12.67 4.94 -8.53
CA ASP A 12 -12.80 4.91 -10.00
C ASP A 12 -11.86 3.88 -10.66
N CYS A 13 -11.00 3.21 -9.87
CA CYS A 13 -10.11 2.16 -10.35
C CYS A 13 -10.80 0.79 -10.25
N GLY A 14 -11.52 0.38 -11.30
CA GLY A 14 -12.21 -0.91 -11.35
C GLY A 14 -11.31 -2.14 -11.14
N LEU A 15 -10.02 -2.04 -11.43
CA LEU A 15 -9.02 -3.09 -11.17
C LEU A 15 -8.61 -3.16 -9.69
N CYS A 16 -8.62 -2.03 -8.97
CA CYS A 16 -8.17 -1.94 -7.58
C CYS A 16 -9.11 -2.69 -6.62
N HIS A 17 -10.40 -2.77 -6.95
CA HIS A 17 -11.39 -3.52 -6.16
C HIS A 17 -11.26 -5.03 -6.33
N LYS A 18 -11.05 -5.51 -7.55
CA LYS A 18 -10.93 -6.95 -7.84
C LYS A 18 -9.69 -7.58 -7.20
N MET A 19 -8.61 -6.81 -7.07
CA MET A 19 -7.34 -7.30 -6.54
C MET A 19 -7.21 -7.19 -5.02
N ALA A 20 -7.98 -6.30 -4.38
CA ALA A 20 -7.88 -6.00 -2.95
C ALA A 20 -7.91 -7.25 -2.05
N PHE A 21 -8.77 -8.22 -2.36
CA PHE A 21 -8.89 -9.46 -1.58
C PHE A 21 -7.62 -10.31 -1.62
N TYR A 22 -6.99 -10.45 -2.80
CA TYR A 22 -5.75 -11.21 -2.93
C TYR A 22 -4.56 -10.45 -2.34
N ASP A 23 -4.51 -9.13 -2.51
CA ASP A 23 -3.44 -8.29 -1.97
C ASP A 23 -3.40 -8.36 -0.44
N GLN A 24 -4.57 -8.25 0.19
CA GLN A 24 -4.72 -8.41 1.63
C GLN A 24 -4.24 -9.79 2.08
N LYS A 25 -4.74 -10.85 1.44
CA LYS A 25 -4.36 -12.22 1.78
C LYS A 25 -2.86 -12.45 1.67
N VAL A 26 -2.21 -11.95 0.61
CA VAL A 26 -0.76 -12.07 0.44
C VAL A 26 -0.01 -11.30 1.53
N ALA A 27 -0.43 -10.07 1.85
CA ALA A 27 0.20 -9.27 2.89
C ALA A 27 0.11 -9.96 4.26
N GLU A 28 -1.07 -10.48 4.61
CA GLU A 28 -1.30 -11.22 5.87
C GLU A 28 -0.49 -12.53 5.93
N GLU A 29 -0.42 -13.29 4.83
CA GLU A 29 0.42 -14.50 4.70
C GLU A 29 1.92 -14.19 4.92
N LEU A 30 2.36 -12.96 4.64
CA LEU A 30 3.72 -12.48 4.88
C LEU A 30 3.90 -11.83 6.26
N GLY A 31 2.88 -11.84 7.12
CA GLY A 31 2.92 -11.24 8.46
C GLY A 31 2.82 -9.71 8.47
N LEU A 32 2.35 -9.10 7.37
CA LEU A 32 2.17 -7.66 7.24
C LEU A 32 0.73 -7.27 7.57
N LYS A 33 0.54 -6.14 8.24
CA LYS A 33 -0.79 -5.53 8.36
C LYS A 33 -1.17 -4.91 7.01
N PHE A 34 -2.34 -5.26 6.48
CA PHE A 34 -2.85 -4.61 5.28
C PHE A 34 -3.72 -3.41 5.64
N VAL A 35 -3.49 -2.27 4.99
CA VAL A 35 -4.28 -1.04 5.14
C VAL A 35 -4.76 -0.62 3.77
N ASP A 36 -6.07 -0.72 3.53
CA ASP A 36 -6.70 -0.23 2.30
C ASP A 36 -7.09 1.24 2.48
N VAL A 37 -6.47 2.13 1.71
CA VAL A 37 -6.72 3.57 1.70
C VAL A 37 -7.33 3.94 0.36
N LYS A 38 -8.64 4.16 0.36
CA LYS A 38 -9.32 4.80 -0.77
C LYS A 38 -9.18 6.32 -0.65
N MET A 39 -8.83 6.99 -1.75
CA MET A 39 -8.67 8.45 -1.75
C MET A 39 -9.97 9.19 -1.41
N GLN A 40 -11.12 8.58 -1.74
CA GLN A 40 -12.46 9.06 -1.43
C GLN A 40 -12.84 8.87 0.05
N ASP A 41 -12.26 7.88 0.74
CA ASP A 41 -12.40 7.73 2.20
C ASP A 41 -11.50 8.75 2.90
N THR A 42 -12.05 9.95 3.08
CA THR A 42 -11.31 11.08 3.65
C THR A 42 -10.79 10.82 5.07
N ALA A 43 -11.44 9.97 5.88
CA ALA A 43 -11.01 9.69 7.24
C ALA A 43 -9.73 8.84 7.23
N THR A 44 -9.75 7.72 6.52
CA THR A 44 -8.59 6.83 6.39
C THR A 44 -7.47 7.51 5.61
N TYR A 45 -7.81 8.22 4.52
CA TYR A 45 -6.83 8.99 3.76
C TYR A 45 -6.12 10.02 4.63
N ARG A 46 -6.84 10.82 5.44
CA ARG A 46 -6.21 11.82 6.31
C ARG A 46 -5.23 11.21 7.31
N LYS A 47 -5.50 9.99 7.81
CA LYS A 47 -4.62 9.26 8.74
C LYS A 47 -3.29 8.87 8.09
N TYR A 48 -3.33 8.39 6.84
CA TYR A 48 -2.15 7.84 6.18
C TYR A 48 -1.53 8.73 5.10
N ARG A 49 -2.16 9.86 4.72
CA ARG A 49 -1.67 10.76 3.65
C ARG A 49 -0.25 11.24 3.87
N LYS A 50 0.19 11.40 5.13
CA LYS A 50 1.55 11.83 5.46
C LYS A 50 2.60 10.84 4.92
N ILE A 51 2.29 9.55 4.92
CA ILE A 51 3.16 8.48 4.40
C ILE A 51 3.18 8.55 2.87
N LEU A 52 2.02 8.75 2.24
CA LEU A 52 1.94 8.91 0.80
C LEU A 52 2.74 10.13 0.32
N LEU A 53 2.58 11.28 0.98
CA LEU A 53 3.23 12.53 0.60
C LEU A 53 4.73 12.55 0.92
N ALA A 54 5.20 11.70 1.84
CA ALA A 54 6.63 11.51 2.05
C ALA A 54 7.31 10.86 0.82
N GLN A 55 6.60 9.97 0.12
CA GLN A 55 7.09 9.34 -1.11
C GLN A 55 6.71 10.15 -2.36
N TYR A 56 5.53 10.77 -2.37
CA TYR A 56 5.00 11.54 -3.51
C TYR A 56 4.49 12.91 -3.07
N PRO A 57 5.38 13.90 -2.88
CA PRO A 57 4.99 15.23 -2.40
C PRO A 57 3.96 15.94 -3.29
N ASP A 58 4.05 15.75 -4.59
CA ASP A 58 3.17 16.36 -5.61
C ASP A 58 2.21 15.36 -6.28
N LYS A 59 2.32 14.07 -5.95
CA LYS A 59 1.54 12.95 -6.50
C LYS A 59 1.71 12.73 -8.01
N ALA A 60 2.68 13.35 -8.68
CA ALA A 60 2.80 13.32 -10.14
C ALA A 60 3.15 11.94 -10.71
N GLU A 61 3.90 11.11 -9.96
CA GLU A 61 4.37 9.79 -10.40
C GLU A 61 3.64 8.61 -9.73
N MET A 62 2.46 8.88 -9.16
CA MET A 62 1.64 7.84 -8.57
C MET A 62 1.00 6.98 -9.67
N GLY A 63 1.19 5.66 -9.57
CA GLY A 63 0.49 4.67 -10.39
C GLY A 63 -0.54 3.92 -9.56
N TRP A 64 -1.79 3.81 -10.02
CA TRP A 64 -2.85 3.13 -9.27
C TRP A 64 -2.91 1.62 -9.56
N PRO A 65 -3.16 0.78 -8.55
CA PRO A 65 -2.98 1.05 -7.12
C PRO A 65 -1.49 1.25 -6.76
N THR A 66 -1.21 2.08 -5.74
CA THR A 66 0.14 2.24 -5.18
C THR A 66 0.18 1.55 -3.82
N TYR A 67 1.17 0.71 -3.56
CA TYR A 67 1.39 0.06 -2.27
C TYR A 67 2.68 0.58 -1.66
N LEU A 68 2.61 1.11 -0.44
CA LEU A 68 3.78 1.51 0.34
C LEU A 68 4.00 0.52 1.48
N ILE A 69 5.21 -0.03 1.57
CA ILE A 69 5.63 -0.87 2.68
C ILE A 69 6.22 0.04 3.74
N CYS A 70 5.66 0.00 4.94
CA CYS A 70 5.96 0.97 5.99
C CYS A 70 6.12 0.33 7.36
N LYS A 71 7.17 0.73 8.10
CA LYS A 71 7.32 0.44 9.53
C LYS A 71 6.56 1.48 10.35
N ASN A 72 5.87 1.02 11.39
CA ASN A 72 5.22 1.88 12.39
C ASN A 72 4.36 3.02 11.80
N PRO A 73 3.37 2.74 10.92
CA PRO A 73 2.65 3.78 10.18
C PRO A 73 1.80 4.72 11.05
N GLU A 74 1.53 4.34 12.30
CA GLU A 74 0.76 5.16 13.26
C GLU A 74 1.63 6.08 14.11
N GLY A 75 2.96 5.89 14.13
CA GLY A 75 3.91 6.68 14.91
C GLY A 75 4.92 7.42 14.03
N GLU A 76 6.19 7.33 14.41
CA GLU A 76 7.34 7.65 13.56
C GLU A 76 7.48 6.56 12.51
N PHE A 77 7.09 6.91 11.29
CA PHE A 77 6.99 5.96 10.20
C PHE A 77 8.24 5.99 9.33
N GLU A 78 8.58 4.84 8.76
CA GLU A 78 9.63 4.69 7.76
C GLU A 78 9.05 3.96 6.55
N VAL A 79 9.16 4.53 5.35
CA VAL A 79 8.82 3.84 4.10
C VAL A 79 10.04 3.05 3.64
N ILE A 80 9.90 1.74 3.50
CA ILE A 80 11.02 0.84 3.15
C ILE A 80 10.93 0.29 1.74
N GLY A 81 9.82 0.54 1.05
CA GLY A 81 9.61 0.07 -0.31
C GLY A 81 8.27 0.45 -0.88
N GLU A 82 8.15 0.26 -2.19
CA GLU A 82 6.91 0.49 -2.94
C GLU A 82 6.66 -0.60 -3.98
N VAL A 83 5.38 -0.80 -4.29
CA VAL A 83 4.90 -1.55 -5.44
C VAL A 83 3.86 -0.69 -6.16
N LYS A 84 4.05 -0.46 -7.46
CA LYS A 84 3.12 0.34 -8.28
C LYS A 84 2.35 -0.56 -9.24
N GLY A 85 1.05 -0.30 -9.39
CA GLY A 85 0.17 -0.99 -10.31
C GLY A 85 -0.34 -2.33 -9.78
N ALA A 86 -1.28 -2.91 -10.51
CA ALA A 86 -1.85 -4.22 -10.22
C ALA A 86 -0.93 -5.33 -10.77
N HIS A 87 -0.67 -6.36 -9.96
CA HIS A 87 0.19 -7.48 -10.31
C HIS A 87 -0.54 -8.81 -10.05
N PRO A 88 -0.23 -9.89 -10.80
CA PRO A 88 -0.67 -11.23 -10.43
C PRO A 88 -0.22 -11.61 -9.02
N LYS A 89 -1.00 -12.44 -8.31
CA LYS A 89 -0.76 -12.80 -6.89
C LYS A 89 0.69 -13.21 -6.59
N ALA A 90 1.27 -14.08 -7.42
CA ALA A 90 2.63 -14.57 -7.24
C ALA A 90 3.68 -13.45 -7.38
N GLU A 91 3.52 -12.59 -8.38
CA GLU A 91 4.40 -11.44 -8.59
C GLU A 91 4.28 -10.42 -7.47
N PHE A 92 3.07 -10.11 -7.02
CA PHE A 92 2.84 -9.21 -5.89
C PHE A 92 3.54 -9.71 -4.63
N ARG A 93 3.43 -11.02 -4.33
CA ARG A 93 4.14 -11.64 -3.20
C ARG A 93 5.66 -11.47 -3.32
N SER A 94 6.24 -11.84 -4.46
CA SER A 94 7.68 -11.72 -4.67
C SER A 94 8.16 -10.27 -4.55
N ARG A 95 7.36 -9.29 -4.99
CA ARG A 95 7.68 -7.87 -4.87
C ARG A 95 7.66 -7.40 -3.42
N LEU A 96 6.69 -7.82 -2.60
CA LEU A 96 6.66 -7.49 -1.17
C LEU A 96 7.86 -8.09 -0.43
N GLN A 97 8.19 -9.36 -0.68
CA GLN A 97 9.29 -10.06 0.00
C GLN A 97 10.65 -9.41 -0.22
N LYS A 98 10.88 -8.72 -1.36
CA LYS A 98 12.13 -7.98 -1.62
C LYS A 98 12.45 -6.92 -0.57
N TYR A 99 11.43 -6.38 0.10
CA TYR A 99 11.59 -5.33 1.11
C TYR A 99 11.55 -5.85 2.56
N LEU A 100 11.37 -7.16 2.74
CA LEU A 100 11.31 -7.83 4.04
C LEU A 100 12.55 -8.68 4.34
N ALA A 101 13.48 -8.76 3.39
CA ALA A 101 14.73 -9.51 3.48
C ALA A 101 15.83 -8.70 4.18
#